data_AF-A0A946JW29-F1
#
_entry.id   AF-A0A946JW29-F1
#
_cell.length_a   1.000
_cell.length_b   1.000
_cell.length_c   1.000
_cell.angle_alpha   90.00
_cell.angle_beta   90.00
_cell.angle_gamma   90.00
#
_symmetry.space_group_name_H-M   'P 1'
#
loop_
_entity.id
_entity.type
_entity.pdbx_description
1 polymer ?
#
loop_
_entity_poly.entity_id
_entity_poly.type
_entity_poly.pdbx_seq_one_letter_code
_entity_poly.pdbx_strand_id
1 'polypeptide(L)' 'MTNESIYFEWLTFTWLMDNLLWICVGMIISMLILFIFPVLLGYSIKDEAEKQQTNKALKKEDSH' A
#
# COMPACT_ATOMS: atom_id res chain seq x y z
N MET A 1 45.69 -11.15 2.41
CA MET A 1 44.42 -11.27 1.66
C MET A 1 43.34 -10.66 2.53
N THR A 2 43.09 -9.37 2.34
CA THR A 2 42.28 -8.54 3.23
C THR A 2 41.50 -7.61 2.32
N ASN A 3 40.19 -7.47 2.57
CA ASN A 3 39.18 -6.57 1.95
C ASN A 3 38.00 -7.31 1.30
N GLU A 4 38.17 -8.52 0.75
CA GLU A 4 37.05 -9.20 0.05
C GLU A 4 36.05 -9.88 1.00
N SER A 5 36.50 -10.33 2.17
CA SER A 5 35.64 -11.01 3.15
C SER A 5 34.68 -10.07 3.89
N ILE A 6 35.07 -8.82 4.11
CA ILE A 6 34.29 -7.84 4.88
C ILE A 6 32.96 -7.50 4.16
N TYR A 7 32.96 -7.45 2.82
CA TYR A 7 31.75 -7.17 2.04
C TYR A 7 30.73 -8.31 2.07
N PHE A 8 31.17 -9.56 2.23
CA PHE A 8 30.28 -10.73 2.31
C PHE A 8 29.84 -11.07 3.74
N GLU A 9 30.53 -10.55 4.77
CA GLU A 9 30.07 -10.67 6.16
C GLU A 9 28.68 -10.04 6.38
N TRP A 10 28.39 -8.93 5.69
CA TRP A 10 27.07 -8.31 5.71
C TRP A 10 25.99 -9.12 4.97
N LEU A 11 26.35 -9.97 3.99
CA LEU A 11 25.41 -10.87 3.30
C LEU A 11 25.58 -12.33 3.77
N THR A 12 25.99 -12.53 5.02
CA THR A 12 26.12 -13.88 5.57
C THR A 12 24.76 -14.40 6.04
N PHE A 13 24.56 -15.73 5.98
CA PHE A 13 23.31 -16.39 6.39
C PHE A 13 22.85 -15.99 7.80
N THR A 14 23.78 -15.84 8.74
CA THR A 14 23.49 -15.38 10.11
C THR A 14 22.93 -13.97 10.14
N TRP A 15 23.54 -13.03 9.41
CA TRP A 15 23.05 -11.65 9.32
C TRP A 15 21.66 -11.61 8.68
N LEU A 16 21.43 -12.42 7.64
CA LEU A 16 20.14 -12.51 6.97
C LEU A 16 19.06 -13.00 7.93
N MET A 17 19.33 -14.05 8.72
CA MET A 17 18.40 -14.59 9.72
C MET A 17 18.03 -13.56 10.79
N ASP A 18 19.01 -12.79 11.28
CA ASP A 18 18.78 -11.74 12.29
C ASP A 18 17.96 -10.55 11.73
N ASN A 19 18.14 -10.23 10.45
CA ASN A 19 17.46 -9.12 9.78
C ASN A 19 16.21 -9.54 8.99
N LEU A 20 15.91 -10.84 8.91
CA LEU A 20 14.83 -11.40 8.09
C LEU A 20 13.49 -10.80 8.45
N LEU A 21 13.22 -10.64 9.75
CA LEU A 21 11.98 -10.05 10.24
C LEU A 21 11.84 -8.59 9.81
N TRP A 22 12.93 -7.81 9.84
CA TRP A 22 12.95 -6.43 9.36
C TRP A 22 12.72 -6.34 7.84
N ILE A 23 13.34 -7.25 7.07
CA ILE A 23 13.13 -7.35 5.62
C ILE A 23 11.67 -7.71 5.31
N CYS A 24 11.09 -8.69 6.02
CA CYS A 24 9.69 -9.07 5.88
C CYS A 24 8.74 -7.92 6.22
N VAL A 25 9.01 -7.20 7.31
CA VAL A 25 8.23 -6.00 7.70
C VAL A 25 8.33 -4.93 6.62
N GLY A 26 9.52 -4.64 6.11
CA GLY A 26 9.71 -3.70 5.00
C GLY A 26 8.98 -4.12 3.73
N MET A 27 8.96 -5.42 3.41
CA MET A 27 8.22 -5.97 2.27
C MET A 27 6.71 -5.77 2.41
N ILE A 28 6.15 -6.04 3.59
CA ILE A 28 4.71 -5.84 3.85
C ILE A 28 4.37 -4.35 3.78
N ILE A 29 5.18 -3.47 4.37
CA ILE A 29 4.96 -2.01 4.32
C ILE A 29 5.00 -1.52 2.87
N SER A 30 5.98 -1.96 2.08
CA SER A 30 6.08 -1.62 0.66
C SER A 30 4.84 -2.05 -0.12
N MET A 31 4.35 -3.27 0.15
CA MET A 31 3.11 -3.78 -0.43
C MET A 31 1.92 -2.90 -0.04
N LEU A 32 1.75 -2.55 1.24
CA LEU A 32 0.68 -1.66 1.72
C LEU A 32 0.75 -0.26 1.08
N ILE A 33 1.95 0.28 0.91
CA ILE A 33 2.17 1.57 0.25
C ILE A 33 1.72 1.51 -1.22
N LEU A 34 1.97 0.40 -1.91
CA LEU A 34 1.49 0.20 -3.27
C LEU A 34 -0.05 0.18 -3.32
N PHE A 35 -0.70 -0.31 -2.26
CA PHE A 35 -2.16 -0.30 -2.13
C PHE A 35 -2.77 1.06 -1.76
N ILE A 36 -1.97 2.06 -1.35
CA ILE A 36 -2.50 3.39 -1.04
C ILE A 36 -3.18 4.03 -2.27
N PHE A 37 -2.58 3.86 -3.45
CA PHE A 37 -3.13 4.40 -4.71
C PHE A 37 -4.52 3.83 -5.07
N PRO A 38 -4.74 2.49 -5.13
CA PRO A 38 -6.07 1.95 -5.38
C PRO A 38 -7.08 2.25 -4.28
N VAL A 39 -6.64 2.36 -3.01
CA VAL A 39 -7.53 2.74 -1.89
C VAL A 39 -8.04 4.18 -2.04
N LEU A 40 -7.16 5.12 -2.42
CA LEU A 40 -7.55 6.51 -2.70
C LEU A 40 -8.52 6.60 -3.88
N LEU A 41 -8.27 5.85 -4.96
CA LEU A 41 -9.17 5.77 -6.13
C LEU A 41 -10.56 5.24 -5.75
N GLY A 42 -10.61 4.18 -4.95
CA GLY A 42 -11.88 3.61 -4.47
C GLY A 42 -12.70 4.60 -3.65
N TYR A 43 -12.06 5.44 -2.84
CA TYR A 43 -12.74 6.43 -2.02
C TYR A 43 -13.36 7.57 -2.84
N SER A 44 -12.63 8.10 -3.84
CA SER A 44 -13.17 9.13 -4.74
C SER A 44 -14.35 8.61 -5.57
N ILE A 45 -14.27 7.38 -6.08
CA ILE A 45 -15.37 6.78 -6.86
C ILE A 45 -16.64 6.62 -6.01
N LYS A 46 -16.50 6.22 -4.73
CA LYS A 46 -17.64 6.05 -3.83
C LYS A 46 -18.34 7.39 -3.54
N ASP A 47 -17.59 8.45 -3.28
CA ASP A 47 -18.16 9.77 -2.98
C ASP A 47 -18.94 10.35 -4.18
N GLU A 48 -18.42 10.18 -5.39
CA GLU A 48 -19.11 10.66 -6.60
C GLU A 48 -20.36 9.83 -6.93
N ALA A 49 -20.33 8.51 -6.72
CA ALA A 49 -21.49 7.65 -6.90
C ALA A 49 -22.62 7.98 -5.91
N GLU A 50 -22.26 8.28 -4.65
CA GLU A 50 -23.20 8.62 -3.58
C GLU A 50 -23.87 9.99 -3.82
N LYS A 51 -23.10 10.99 -4.28
CA LYS A 51 -23.61 12.31 -4.68
C LYS A 51 -24.55 12.25 -5.88
N GLN A 52 -24.24 11.42 -6.87
CA GLN A 52 -25.08 11.26 -8.06
C GLN A 52 -26.41 10.54 -7.77
N GLN A 53 -26.42 9.55 -6.87
CA GLN A 53 -27.66 8.91 -6.44
C GLN A 53 -28.58 9.87 -5.68
N THR A 54 -28.01 10.66 -4.78
CA THR A 54 -28.78 11.65 -4.00
C THR A 54 -29.38 12.74 -4.90
N ASN A 55 -28.63 13.26 -5.87
CA ASN A 55 -29.15 14.23 -6.83
C ASN A 55 -30.26 13.66 -7.73
N LYS A 56 -30.16 12.39 -8.12
CA LYS A 56 -31.20 11.70 -8.90
C LYS A 56 -32.47 11.44 -8.10
N ALA A 57 -32.36 11.19 -6.80
CA ALA A 57 -33.50 11.02 -5.91
C ALA A 57 -34.26 12.34 -5.67
N LEU A 58 -33.54 13.43 -5.37
CA LEU A 58 -34.13 14.77 -5.18
C LEU A 58 -34.84 15.26 -6.45
N LYS A 59 -34.21 15.11 -7.62
CA LYS A 59 -34.81 15.49 -8.91
C LYS A 59 -36.11 14.73 -9.23
N LYS A 60 -36.30 13.53 -8.66
CA LYS A 60 -37.49 12.71 -8.86
C LYS A 60 -38.64 13.11 -7.91
N GLU A 61 -38.32 13.70 -6.77
CA GLU A 61 -39.29 14.20 -5.78
C GLU A 61 -39.82 15.58 -6.18
N ASP A 62 -38.98 16.45 -6.75
CA ASP A 62 -39.37 17.79 -7.25
C ASP A 62 -40.20 17.76 -8.56
N SER A 63 -40.31 16.61 -9.22
CA SER A 63 -41.10 16.43 -10.46
C SER A 63 -42.45 15.76 -10.23
N HIS A 64 -42.89 15.60 -8.97
CA HIS A 64 -44.12 14.92 -8.59
C HIS A 64 -45.05 15.83 -7.77
#